data_AF-A0A542E4E0-F1
#
_entry.id   AF-A0A542E4E0-F1
#
_cell.length_a   1.000
_cell.length_b   1.000
_cell.length_c   1.000
_cell.angle_alpha   90.00
_cell.angle_beta   90.00
_cell.angle_gamma   90.00
#
_symmetry.space_group_name_H-M   'P 1'
#
loop_
_entity.id
_entity.type
_entity.pdbx_description
1 polymer ?
#
loop_
_entity_poly.entity_id
_entity_poly.type
_entity_poly.pdbx_seq_one_letter_code
_entity_poly.pdbx_strand_id
1 'polypeptide(L)'
;MRVSELAAAADVPLATVKFYLREGLLMPGTATSRTRANYDEQHLERLRLVRALVETGGLGLREVRSVLAALDDPPTSPHELLGVAHAALPPPVAASDPPPDTAEVERFLEGVGWGDCLPPSLLASLAQAVAAVRAAGLALTPDELTGYADAAYRAAVTDVAVARRADSPAQALHTVIVGTVLVDEVLATLRRIAQQVVSTQALARTTPPDTTSADTAVREPVSRVVASQE
;
A
#
# COMPACT_ATOMS: atom_id res chain seq x y z
N MET A 1 -23.12 -20.03 -7.97
CA MET A 1 -24.00 -19.26 -7.07
C MET A 1 -24.93 -18.34 -7.86
N ARG A 2 -26.10 -18.02 -7.32
CA ARG A 2 -27.00 -16.97 -7.85
C ARG A 2 -26.51 -15.58 -7.43
N VAL A 3 -27.00 -14.53 -8.09
CA VAL A 3 -26.59 -13.14 -7.79
C VAL A 3 -26.85 -12.72 -6.32
N SER A 4 -27.91 -13.23 -5.69
CA SER A 4 -28.22 -12.96 -4.28
C SER A 4 -27.26 -13.68 -3.31
N GLU A 5 -26.84 -14.90 -3.68
CA GLU A 5 -25.85 -15.66 -2.92
C GLU A 5 -24.46 -15.01 -3.04
N LEU A 6 -24.11 -14.53 -4.25
CA LEU A 6 -22.90 -13.76 -4.50
C LEU A 6 -22.86 -12.49 -3.65
N ALA A 7 -23.95 -11.72 -3.63
CA ALA A 7 -24.06 -10.50 -2.84
C ALA A 7 -23.86 -10.78 -1.33
N ALA A 8 -24.48 -11.83 -0.81
CA ALA A 8 -24.31 -12.25 0.58
C ALA A 8 -22.88 -12.72 0.89
N ALA A 9 -22.28 -13.52 0.01
CA ALA A 9 -20.92 -14.04 0.20
C ALA A 9 -19.83 -12.95 0.12
N ALA A 10 -20.08 -11.89 -0.64
CA ALA A 10 -19.24 -10.70 -0.74
C ALA A 10 -19.55 -9.64 0.33
N ASP A 11 -20.60 -9.85 1.14
CA ASP A 11 -21.09 -8.88 2.13
C ASP A 11 -21.35 -7.49 1.50
N VAL A 12 -22.08 -7.49 0.37
CA VAL A 12 -22.47 -6.26 -0.33
C VAL A 12 -23.97 -6.27 -0.68
N PRO A 13 -24.65 -5.12 -0.69
CA PRO A 13 -26.03 -5.05 -1.11
C PRO A 13 -26.22 -5.55 -2.55
N LEU A 14 -27.33 -6.26 -2.82
CA LEU A 14 -27.65 -6.73 -4.16
C LEU A 14 -27.73 -5.57 -5.19
N ALA A 15 -28.16 -4.39 -4.75
CA ALA A 15 -28.17 -3.19 -5.57
C ALA A 15 -26.76 -2.77 -6.02
N THR A 16 -25.76 -2.91 -5.14
CA THR A 16 -24.35 -2.64 -5.41
C THR A 16 -23.79 -3.62 -6.44
N VAL A 17 -24.09 -4.92 -6.31
CA VAL A 17 -23.69 -5.92 -7.32
C VAL A 17 -24.25 -5.56 -8.70
N LYS A 18 -25.55 -5.21 -8.77
CA LYS A 18 -26.18 -4.76 -10.02
C LYS A 18 -25.57 -3.46 -10.55
N PHE A 19 -25.17 -2.55 -9.67
CA PHE A 19 -24.49 -1.33 -10.05
C PHE A 19 -23.12 -1.63 -10.66
N TYR A 20 -22.30 -2.45 -10.02
CA TYR A 20 -20.99 -2.85 -10.55
C TYR A 20 -21.07 -3.62 -11.87
N LEU A 21 -22.10 -4.45 -12.07
CA LEU A 21 -22.38 -5.07 -13.37
C LEU A 21 -22.69 -4.04 -14.46
N ARG A 22 -23.45 -2.97 -14.14
CA ARG A 22 -23.76 -1.88 -15.09
C ARG A 22 -22.55 -1.00 -15.38
N GLU A 23 -21.72 -0.75 -14.37
CA GLU A 23 -20.49 0.04 -14.48
C GLU A 23 -19.30 -0.72 -15.08
N GLY A 24 -19.48 -2.01 -15.39
CA GLY A 24 -18.43 -2.87 -15.94
C GLY A 24 -17.34 -3.27 -14.95
N LEU A 25 -17.53 -3.07 -13.65
CA LEU A 25 -16.57 -3.44 -12.61
C LEU A 25 -16.62 -4.92 -12.26
N LEU A 26 -17.76 -5.57 -12.51
CA LEU A 26 -17.96 -7.00 -12.34
C LEU A 26 -18.32 -7.62 -13.69
N MET A 27 -17.73 -8.79 -13.96
CA MET A 27 -17.97 -9.51 -15.22
C MET A 27 -19.40 -10.07 -15.23
N PRO A 28 -20.06 -10.16 -16.41
CA PRO A 28 -21.39 -10.74 -16.48
C PRO A 28 -21.34 -12.24 -16.14
N GLY A 29 -22.29 -12.69 -15.33
CA GLY A 29 -22.43 -14.11 -15.01
C GLY A 29 -22.79 -14.94 -16.24
N THR A 30 -22.51 -16.23 -16.19
CA THR A 30 -22.84 -17.18 -17.26
C THR A 30 -24.35 -17.36 -17.36
N ALA A 31 -24.95 -16.97 -18.48
CA ALA A 31 -26.39 -17.08 -18.69
C ALA A 31 -26.86 -18.53 -18.64
N THR A 32 -27.85 -18.83 -17.81
CA THR A 32 -28.50 -20.15 -17.73
C THR A 32 -29.94 -20.13 -18.23
N SER A 33 -30.55 -18.94 -18.33
CA SER A 33 -31.82 -18.70 -19.02
C SER A 33 -31.94 -17.22 -19.37
N ARG A 34 -33.03 -16.82 -20.04
CA ARG A 34 -33.31 -15.41 -20.37
C ARG A 34 -33.29 -14.45 -19.16
N THR A 35 -33.56 -14.94 -17.95
CA THR A 35 -33.60 -14.12 -16.72
C THR A 35 -32.66 -14.59 -15.61
N ARG A 36 -31.81 -15.59 -15.88
CA ARG A 36 -30.92 -16.17 -14.86
C ARG A 36 -29.49 -16.30 -15.38
N ALA A 37 -28.56 -16.01 -14.50
CA ALA A 37 -27.14 -16.24 -14.69
C ALA A 37 -26.55 -16.91 -13.44
N ASN A 38 -25.51 -17.71 -13.66
CA ASN A 38 -24.69 -18.29 -12.61
C ASN A 38 -23.40 -17.48 -12.48
N TYR A 39 -22.95 -17.35 -11.24
CA TYR A 39 -21.71 -16.71 -10.84
C TYR A 39 -20.82 -17.74 -10.13
N ASP A 40 -19.52 -17.55 -10.17
CA ASP A 40 -18.52 -18.43 -9.58
C ASP A 40 -17.60 -17.66 -8.62
N GLU A 41 -16.53 -18.31 -8.16
CA GLU A 41 -15.58 -17.71 -7.22
C GLU A 41 -14.84 -16.51 -7.80
N GLN A 42 -14.58 -16.48 -9.11
CA GLN A 42 -13.90 -15.33 -9.75
C GLN A 42 -14.74 -14.06 -9.62
N HIS A 43 -16.07 -14.18 -9.70
CA HIS A 43 -16.97 -13.05 -9.46
C HIS A 43 -16.93 -12.57 -8.00
N LEU A 44 -16.79 -13.51 -7.06
CA LEU A 44 -16.71 -13.21 -5.64
C LEU A 44 -15.39 -12.51 -5.28
N GLU A 45 -14.27 -13.02 -5.78
CA GLU A 45 -12.95 -12.41 -5.66
C GLU A 45 -12.93 -10.98 -6.25
N ARG A 46 -13.48 -10.81 -7.46
CA ARG A 46 -13.61 -9.50 -8.11
C ARG A 46 -14.43 -8.51 -7.27
N LEU A 47 -15.55 -8.96 -6.69
CA LEU A 47 -16.38 -8.11 -5.82
C LEU A 47 -15.64 -7.69 -4.55
N ARG A 48 -14.94 -8.63 -3.90
CA ARG A 48 -14.14 -8.34 -2.70
C ARG A 48 -13.05 -7.32 -3.01
N LEU A 49 -12.37 -7.47 -4.14
CA LEU A 49 -11.36 -6.52 -4.60
C LEU A 49 -11.96 -5.13 -4.83
N VAL A 50 -13.04 -5.03 -5.62
CA VAL A 50 -13.69 -3.74 -5.89
C VAL A 50 -14.10 -3.05 -4.59
N ARG A 51 -14.67 -3.81 -3.65
CA ARG A 51 -15.03 -3.30 -2.34
C ARG A 51 -13.82 -2.77 -1.57
N ALA A 52 -12.73 -3.54 -1.49
CA ALA A 52 -11.52 -3.14 -0.79
C ALA A 52 -10.91 -1.86 -1.37
N LEU A 53 -10.85 -1.74 -2.69
CA LEU A 53 -10.31 -0.56 -3.37
C LEU A 53 -11.17 0.70 -3.14
N VAL A 54 -12.50 0.56 -3.14
CA VAL A 54 -13.41 1.69 -2.92
C VAL A 54 -13.50 2.08 -1.44
N GLU A 55 -13.79 1.12 -0.57
CA GLU A 55 -14.12 1.39 0.84
C GLU A 55 -12.87 1.66 1.68
N THR A 56 -11.81 0.86 1.51
CA THR A 56 -10.58 0.99 2.28
C THR A 56 -9.55 1.82 1.53
N GLY A 57 -9.41 1.59 0.22
CA GLY A 57 -8.47 2.34 -0.60
C GLY A 57 -8.90 3.77 -0.93
N GLY A 58 -10.17 4.11 -0.79
CA GLY A 58 -10.69 5.43 -1.12
C GLY A 58 -10.62 5.76 -2.62
N LEU A 59 -10.46 4.75 -3.49
CA LEU A 59 -10.39 4.96 -4.94
C LEU A 59 -11.78 5.29 -5.49
N GLY A 60 -11.81 6.25 -6.42
CA GLY A 60 -12.99 6.48 -7.24
C GLY A 60 -13.20 5.35 -8.26
N LEU A 61 -14.42 5.26 -8.79
CA LEU A 61 -14.77 4.18 -9.74
C LEU A 61 -13.93 4.21 -11.03
N ARG A 62 -13.40 5.39 -11.39
CA ARG A 62 -12.50 5.54 -12.53
C ARG A 62 -11.16 4.86 -12.26
N GLU A 63 -10.55 5.13 -11.10
CA GLU A 63 -9.29 4.49 -10.69
C GLU A 63 -9.48 2.98 -10.54
N VAL A 64 -10.60 2.55 -9.95
CA VAL A 64 -10.95 1.13 -9.86
C VAL A 64 -11.00 0.50 -11.26
N ARG A 65 -11.65 1.12 -12.26
CA ARG A 65 -11.64 0.60 -13.63
C ARG A 65 -10.24 0.42 -14.20
N SER A 66 -9.34 1.39 -14.01
CA SER A 66 -7.96 1.29 -14.47
C SER A 66 -7.22 0.11 -13.82
N VAL A 67 -7.39 -0.06 -12.51
CA VAL A 67 -6.84 -1.18 -11.74
C VAL A 67 -7.35 -2.52 -12.23
N LEU A 68 -8.67 -2.61 -12.43
CA LEU A 68 -9.33 -3.82 -12.91
C LEU A 68 -8.90 -4.18 -14.34
N ALA A 69 -8.74 -3.19 -15.23
CA ALA A 69 -8.26 -3.41 -16.59
C ALA A 69 -6.82 -3.94 -16.60
N ALA A 70 -5.95 -3.42 -15.73
CA ALA A 70 -4.59 -3.93 -15.57
C ALA A 70 -4.56 -5.39 -15.09
N LEU A 71 -5.51 -5.80 -14.24
CA LEU A 71 -5.64 -7.17 -13.77
C LEU A 71 -6.22 -8.13 -14.81
N ASP A 72 -7.08 -7.64 -15.69
CA ASP A 72 -7.70 -8.43 -16.75
C ASP A 72 -6.70 -8.72 -17.89
N ASP A 73 -5.65 -7.89 -18.04
CA ASP A 73 -4.55 -8.06 -19.00
C ASP A 73 -3.17 -7.82 -18.31
N PRO A 74 -2.72 -8.76 -17.44
CA PRO A 74 -1.50 -8.58 -16.67
C PRO A 74 -0.26 -8.67 -17.58
N PRO A 75 0.78 -7.84 -17.36
CA PRO A 75 2.00 -7.92 -18.14
C PRO A 75 2.71 -9.25 -17.89
N THR A 76 3.42 -9.73 -18.91
CA THR A 76 4.14 -11.01 -18.87
C THR A 76 5.48 -10.91 -18.13
N SER A 77 6.04 -9.69 -18.00
CA SER A 77 7.29 -9.42 -17.30
C SER A 77 7.05 -9.05 -15.83
N PRO A 78 7.68 -9.72 -14.86
CA PRO A 78 7.59 -9.35 -13.44
C PRO A 78 8.04 -7.92 -13.14
N HIS A 79 8.98 -7.38 -13.93
CA HIS A 79 9.46 -6.01 -13.77
C HIS A 79 8.42 -4.96 -14.23
N GLU A 80 7.53 -5.33 -15.15
CA GLU A 80 6.47 -4.45 -15.62
C GLU A 80 5.26 -4.44 -14.69
N LEU A 81 5.03 -5.53 -13.92
CA LEU A 81 3.90 -5.64 -12.98
C LEU A 81 3.80 -4.46 -12.02
N LEU A 82 4.92 -4.08 -11.40
CA LEU A 82 4.94 -3.00 -10.41
C LEU A 82 4.69 -1.63 -11.06
N GLY A 83 5.27 -1.40 -12.26
CA GLY A 83 5.02 -0.19 -13.03
C GLY A 83 3.57 -0.06 -13.47
N VAL A 84 2.98 -1.14 -13.98
CA VAL A 84 1.56 -1.19 -14.38
C VAL A 84 0.64 -1.00 -13.17
N ALA A 85 0.93 -1.65 -12.04
CA ALA A 85 0.19 -1.48 -10.80
C ALA A 85 0.18 -0.02 -10.34
N HIS A 86 1.34 0.61 -10.22
CA HIS A 86 1.44 2.01 -9.79
C HIS A 86 0.85 2.99 -10.81
N ALA A 87 0.94 2.72 -12.11
CA ALA A 87 0.31 3.56 -13.14
C ALA A 87 -1.22 3.48 -13.12
N ALA A 88 -1.79 2.35 -12.68
CA ALA A 88 -3.22 2.18 -12.53
C ALA A 88 -3.78 2.89 -11.28
N LEU A 89 -2.91 3.21 -10.31
CA LEU A 89 -3.26 3.90 -9.08
C LEU A 89 -3.08 5.42 -9.21
N PRO A 90 -3.91 6.22 -8.53
CA PRO A 90 -3.68 7.65 -8.46
C PRO A 90 -2.37 7.93 -7.69
N PRO A 91 -1.66 9.02 -8.04
CA PRO A 91 -0.52 9.45 -7.25
C PRO A 91 -0.93 9.76 -5.79
N PRO A 92 -0.05 9.51 -4.79
CA PRO A 92 -0.37 9.77 -3.39
C PRO A 92 -0.68 11.24 -3.08
N VAL A 93 -0.08 12.16 -3.83
CA VAL A 93 -0.36 13.59 -3.76
C VAL A 93 -0.94 14.04 -5.09
N ALA A 94 -2.13 14.62 -5.05
CA ALA A 94 -2.82 15.10 -6.24
C ALA A 94 -1.99 16.16 -6.96
N ALA A 95 -1.87 16.04 -8.28
CA ALA A 95 -1.13 16.99 -9.11
C ALA A 95 -1.64 18.43 -8.92
N SER A 96 -0.70 19.38 -8.85
CA SER A 96 -0.99 20.82 -8.82
C SER A 96 -0.90 21.45 -10.22
N ASP A 97 -1.59 22.57 -10.39
CA ASP A 97 -1.42 23.46 -11.55
C ASP A 97 -1.07 24.88 -11.04
N PRO A 98 0.14 25.41 -11.31
CA PRO A 98 1.22 24.78 -12.09
C PRO A 98 1.86 23.57 -11.38
N PRO A 99 2.55 22.68 -12.13
CA PRO A 99 3.30 21.57 -11.53
C PRO A 99 4.44 22.08 -10.64
N PRO A 100 4.85 21.33 -9.61
CA PRO A 100 5.95 21.72 -8.74
C PRO A 100 7.29 21.65 -9.47
N ASP A 101 8.27 22.43 -9.01
CA ASP A 101 9.67 22.24 -9.40
C ASP A 101 10.20 20.93 -8.80
N THR A 102 10.65 20.01 -9.65
CA THR A 102 11.12 18.67 -9.27
C THR A 102 12.64 18.58 -9.13
N ALA A 103 13.40 19.60 -9.55
CA ALA A 103 14.86 19.51 -9.69
C ALA A 103 15.60 19.22 -8.38
N GLU A 104 15.05 19.64 -7.23
CA GLU A 104 15.61 19.30 -5.92
C GLU A 104 15.40 17.82 -5.58
N VAL A 105 14.18 17.33 -5.80
CA VAL A 105 13.82 15.94 -5.48
C VAL A 105 14.51 14.97 -6.43
N GLU A 106 14.65 15.31 -7.72
CA GLU A 106 15.43 14.53 -8.69
C GLU A 106 16.86 14.31 -8.20
N ARG A 107 17.57 15.40 -7.87
CA ARG A 107 18.95 15.33 -7.35
C ARG A 107 19.05 14.53 -6.05
N PHE A 108 18.06 14.65 -5.17
CA PHE A 108 18.00 13.85 -3.95
C PHE A 108 17.87 12.35 -4.27
N LEU A 109 16.94 11.99 -5.16
CA LEU A 109 16.69 10.60 -5.55
C LEU A 109 17.87 9.99 -6.31
N GLU A 110 18.53 10.76 -7.17
CA GLU A 110 19.83 10.40 -7.77
C GLU A 110 20.88 10.12 -6.68
N GLY A 111 20.97 10.98 -5.67
CA GLY A 111 21.91 10.85 -4.55
C GLY A 111 21.72 9.59 -3.71
N VAL A 112 20.49 9.10 -3.57
CA VAL A 112 20.19 7.82 -2.90
C VAL A 112 20.16 6.61 -3.87
N GLY A 113 20.48 6.83 -5.14
CA GLY A 113 20.63 5.78 -6.17
C GLY A 113 19.32 5.32 -6.82
N TRP A 114 18.25 6.12 -6.78
CA TRP A 114 16.93 5.77 -7.32
C TRP A 114 16.60 6.45 -8.66
N GLY A 115 17.55 7.17 -9.26
CA GLY A 115 17.32 8.01 -10.46
C GLY A 115 16.76 7.27 -11.69
N ASP A 116 17.10 6.00 -11.87
CA ASP A 116 16.74 5.23 -13.08
C ASP A 116 15.29 4.70 -13.09
N CYS A 117 14.53 4.84 -12.00
CA CYS A 117 13.25 4.13 -11.79
C CYS A 117 12.12 5.05 -11.31
N LEU A 118 11.98 6.25 -11.88
CA LEU A 118 11.05 7.27 -11.38
C LEU A 118 9.95 7.63 -12.37
N PRO A 119 8.71 7.17 -12.14
CA PRO A 119 7.55 7.70 -12.84
C PRO A 119 7.41 9.21 -12.59
N PRO A 120 7.21 10.05 -13.63
CA PRO A 120 7.07 11.51 -13.47
C PRO A 120 5.97 11.92 -12.48
N SER A 121 4.90 11.14 -12.36
CA SER A 121 3.80 11.38 -11.42
C SER A 121 4.22 11.24 -9.95
N LEU A 122 5.04 10.23 -9.63
CA LEU A 122 5.55 10.02 -8.27
C LEU A 122 6.60 11.06 -7.90
N LEU A 123 7.42 11.46 -8.88
CA LEU A 123 8.38 12.53 -8.70
C LEU A 123 7.69 13.86 -8.36
N ALA A 124 6.68 14.24 -9.15
CA ALA A 124 5.85 15.42 -8.87
C ALA A 124 5.14 15.32 -7.52
N SER A 125 4.61 14.13 -7.18
CA SER A 125 3.96 13.90 -5.88
C SER A 125 4.89 14.16 -4.71
N LEU A 126 6.13 13.67 -4.78
CA LEU A 126 7.11 13.86 -3.72
C LEU A 126 7.56 15.33 -3.63
N ALA A 127 7.82 15.98 -4.76
CA ALA A 127 8.14 17.42 -4.79
C ALA A 127 7.03 18.26 -4.14
N GLN A 128 5.77 17.97 -4.46
CA GLN A 128 4.63 18.66 -3.87
C GLN A 128 4.48 18.36 -2.37
N ALA A 129 4.70 17.11 -1.94
CA ALA A 129 4.67 16.74 -0.52
C ALA A 129 5.75 17.48 0.28
N VAL A 130 6.98 17.52 -0.22
CA VAL A 130 8.10 18.22 0.42
C VAL A 130 7.84 19.72 0.49
N ALA A 131 7.34 20.32 -0.59
CA ALA A 131 6.97 21.73 -0.62
C ALA A 131 5.87 22.05 0.41
N ALA A 132 4.84 21.21 0.52
CA ALA A 132 3.75 21.39 1.48
C ALA A 132 4.24 21.30 2.93
N VAL A 133 5.11 20.35 3.26
CA VAL A 133 5.69 20.21 4.60
C VAL A 133 6.53 21.44 4.98
N ARG A 134 7.31 21.96 4.03
CA ARG A 134 8.10 23.19 4.24
C ARG A 134 7.22 24.43 4.38
N ALA A 135 6.16 24.55 3.59
CA ALA A 135 5.18 25.64 3.72
C ALA A 135 4.49 25.63 5.09
N ALA A 136 4.36 24.46 5.72
CA ALA A 136 3.86 24.32 7.09
C ALA A 136 4.91 24.63 8.18
N GLY A 137 6.13 25.02 7.81
CA GLY A 137 7.19 25.43 8.73
C GLY A 137 8.11 24.30 9.22
N LEU A 138 7.93 23.06 8.73
CA LEU A 138 8.85 21.96 9.04
C LEU A 138 9.97 21.91 7.98
N ALA A 139 11.18 22.28 8.38
CA ALA A 139 12.35 22.19 7.52
C ALA A 139 12.83 20.74 7.42
N LEU A 140 12.39 20.02 6.39
CA LEU A 140 12.94 18.70 6.04
C LEU A 140 14.33 18.87 5.42
N THR A 141 15.34 18.48 6.19
CA THR A 141 16.75 18.43 5.77
C THR A 141 17.02 17.21 4.87
N PRO A 142 18.10 17.23 4.06
CA PRO A 142 18.48 16.08 3.25
C PRO A 142 18.74 14.80 4.07
N ASP A 143 19.32 14.92 5.27
CA ASP A 143 19.60 13.78 6.15
C ASP A 143 18.30 13.15 6.69
N GLU A 144 17.33 13.98 7.08
CA GLU A 144 16.01 13.51 7.50
C GLU A 144 15.26 12.85 6.34
N LEU A 145 15.36 13.42 5.13
CA LEU A 145 14.75 12.84 3.93
C LEU A 145 15.39 11.49 3.58
N THR A 146 16.70 11.35 3.77
CA THR A 146 17.44 10.09 3.62
C THR A 146 16.94 9.04 4.62
N GLY A 147 16.72 9.42 5.88
CA GLY A 147 16.14 8.52 6.88
C GLY A 147 14.74 8.00 6.50
N TYR A 148 13.90 8.85 5.88
CA TYR A 148 12.62 8.42 5.32
C TYR A 148 12.77 7.52 4.09
N ALA A 149 13.74 7.80 3.21
CA ALA A 149 14.03 6.96 2.06
C ALA A 149 14.48 5.55 2.49
N ASP A 150 15.34 5.44 3.51
CA ASP A 150 15.76 4.14 4.07
C ASP A 150 14.58 3.35 4.66
N ALA A 151 13.65 4.03 5.32
CA ALA A 151 12.44 3.40 5.84
C ALA A 151 11.53 2.91 4.68
N ALA A 152 11.32 3.74 3.67
CA ALA A 152 10.55 3.40 2.48
C ALA A 152 11.18 2.23 1.71
N TYR A 153 12.51 2.20 1.56
CA TYR A 153 13.22 1.09 0.91
C TYR A 153 13.00 -0.23 1.64
N ARG A 154 13.09 -0.25 2.98
CA ARG A 154 12.85 -1.45 3.79
C ARG A 154 11.41 -1.96 3.68
N ALA A 155 10.44 -1.05 3.61
CA ALA A 155 9.06 -1.41 3.32
C ALA A 155 8.94 -2.04 1.92
N ALA A 156 9.46 -1.36 0.89
CA ALA A 156 9.43 -1.83 -0.49
C ALA A 156 10.07 -3.22 -0.68
N VAL A 157 11.20 -3.50 -0.01
CA VAL A 157 11.82 -4.83 -0.01
C VAL A 157 10.86 -5.90 0.52
N THR A 158 10.10 -5.58 1.57
CA THR A 158 9.10 -6.47 2.14
C THR A 158 7.94 -6.68 1.17
N ASP A 159 7.43 -5.60 0.59
CA ASP A 159 6.29 -5.62 -0.33
C ASP A 159 6.60 -6.45 -1.59
N VAL A 160 7.77 -6.21 -2.20
CA VAL A 160 8.24 -6.99 -3.35
C VAL A 160 8.45 -8.45 -2.97
N ALA A 161 8.99 -8.75 -1.78
CA ALA A 161 9.15 -10.12 -1.31
C ALA A 161 7.79 -10.82 -1.11
N VAL A 162 6.75 -10.10 -0.65
CA VAL A 162 5.38 -10.62 -0.55
C VAL A 162 4.80 -10.90 -1.93
N ALA A 163 4.91 -9.97 -2.88
CA ALA A 163 4.42 -10.14 -4.25
C ALA A 163 5.09 -11.32 -4.96
N ARG A 164 6.40 -11.54 -4.75
CA ARG A 164 7.15 -12.66 -5.34
C ARG A 164 6.74 -14.05 -4.84
N ARG A 165 5.95 -14.14 -3.76
CA ARG A 165 5.41 -15.42 -3.27
C ARG A 165 4.14 -15.85 -3.99
N ALA A 166 3.58 -15.01 -4.86
CA ALA A 166 2.39 -15.34 -5.63
C ALA A 166 2.67 -16.47 -6.63
N ASP A 167 1.68 -17.32 -6.85
CA ASP A 167 1.76 -18.50 -7.72
C ASP A 167 1.58 -18.15 -9.21
N SER A 168 1.16 -16.91 -9.51
CA SER A 168 0.96 -16.43 -10.89
C SER A 168 1.20 -14.92 -11.03
N PRO A 169 1.49 -14.41 -12.25
CA PRO A 169 1.60 -12.97 -12.51
C PRO A 169 0.34 -12.18 -12.15
N ALA A 170 -0.85 -12.75 -12.40
CA ALA A 170 -2.12 -12.12 -12.05
C ALA A 170 -2.27 -11.96 -10.52
N GLN A 171 -1.91 -13.02 -9.76
CA GLN A 171 -1.94 -12.96 -8.30
C GLN A 171 -0.85 -12.03 -7.75
N ALA A 172 0.32 -11.96 -8.38
CA ALA A 172 1.37 -11.00 -8.03
C ALA A 172 0.88 -9.56 -8.24
N LEU A 173 0.28 -9.26 -9.40
CA LEU A 173 -0.28 -7.95 -9.71
C LEU A 173 -1.37 -7.54 -8.72
N HIS A 174 -2.29 -8.47 -8.43
CA HIS A 174 -3.32 -8.28 -7.41
C HIS A 174 -2.70 -7.95 -6.05
N THR A 175 -1.68 -8.71 -5.64
CA THR A 175 -0.97 -8.51 -4.37
C THR A 175 -0.29 -7.15 -4.32
N VAL A 176 0.33 -6.70 -5.41
CA VAL A 176 0.98 -5.38 -5.48
C VAL A 176 -0.05 -4.26 -5.39
N ILE A 177 -1.15 -4.34 -6.12
CA ILE A 177 -2.20 -3.30 -6.14
C ILE A 177 -2.84 -3.18 -4.76
N VAL A 178 -3.31 -4.31 -4.21
CA VAL A 178 -3.95 -4.35 -2.90
C VAL A 178 -2.95 -3.97 -1.81
N GLY A 179 -1.73 -4.49 -1.91
CA GLY A 179 -0.62 -4.16 -1.04
C GLY A 179 -0.35 -2.66 -1.02
N THR A 180 -0.11 -2.04 -2.17
CA THR A 180 0.18 -0.59 -2.25
C THR A 180 -0.93 0.23 -1.60
N VAL A 181 -2.18 -0.01 -1.95
CA VAL A 181 -3.30 0.81 -1.47
C VAL A 181 -3.62 0.58 0.01
N LEU A 182 -3.62 -0.68 0.46
CA LEU A 182 -4.01 -1.00 1.84
C LEU A 182 -2.85 -0.91 2.83
N VAL A 183 -1.61 -1.16 2.39
CA VAL A 183 -0.42 -1.12 3.25
C VAL A 183 -0.02 0.32 3.56
N ASP A 184 -0.39 1.31 2.75
CA ASP A 184 -0.16 2.73 3.06
C ASP A 184 -0.73 3.11 4.43
N GLU A 185 -1.95 2.67 4.76
CA GLU A 185 -2.57 2.94 6.06
C GLU A 185 -1.86 2.18 7.20
N VAL A 186 -1.42 0.95 6.93
CA VAL A 186 -0.64 0.14 7.87
C VAL A 186 0.70 0.82 8.18
N LEU A 187 1.44 1.26 7.16
CA LEU A 187 2.72 1.96 7.31
C LEU A 187 2.56 3.28 8.04
N ALA A 188 1.54 4.06 7.70
CA ALA A 188 1.25 5.32 8.37
C ALA A 188 0.94 5.10 9.86
N THR A 189 0.20 4.05 10.20
CA THR A 189 -0.13 3.67 11.58
C THR A 189 1.09 3.16 12.34
N LEU A 190 1.86 2.24 11.74
CA LEU A 190 3.10 1.73 12.32
C LEU A 190 4.12 2.86 12.57
N ARG A 191 4.24 3.82 11.65
CA ARG A 191 5.09 5.00 11.83
C ARG A 191 4.69 5.79 13.07
N ARG A 192 3.38 6.04 13.27
CA ARG A 192 2.87 6.76 14.44
C ARG A 192 3.12 5.99 15.74
N ILE A 193 2.95 4.67 15.74
CA ILE A 193 3.27 3.81 16.88
C ILE A 193 4.77 3.85 17.18
N ALA A 194 5.62 3.72 16.16
CA ALA A 194 7.07 3.78 16.31
C ALA A 194 7.54 5.12 16.87
N GLN A 195 6.91 6.23 16.48
CA GLN A 195 7.18 7.55 17.08
C GLN A 195 6.89 7.57 18.59
N GLN A 196 5.81 6.94 19.05
CA GLN A 196 5.51 6.83 20.50
C GLN A 196 6.56 5.99 21.23
N VAL A 197 6.97 4.87 20.63
CA VAL A 197 7.99 3.99 21.20
C VAL A 197 9.33 4.71 21.34
N VAL A 198 9.80 5.35 20.25
CA VAL A 198 11.08 6.07 20.24
C VAL A 198 11.06 7.26 21.20
N SER A 199 9.96 8.03 21.25
CA SER A 199 9.79 9.13 22.19
C SER A 199 9.90 8.67 23.65
N THR A 200 9.19 7.57 23.99
CA THR A 200 9.22 6.98 25.34
C THR A 200 10.64 6.55 25.73
N GLN A 201 11.35 5.88 24.83
CA GLN A 201 12.72 5.44 25.07
C GLN A 201 13.70 6.61 25.23
N ALA A 202 13.53 7.68 24.45
CA ALA A 202 14.36 8.88 24.56
C ALA A 202 14.15 9.58 25.92
N LEU A 203 12.90 9.72 26.38
CA LEU A 203 12.58 10.32 27.68
C LEU A 203 13.10 9.46 28.84
N ALA A 204 13.00 8.14 28.74
CA ALA A 204 13.53 7.22 29.74
C ALA A 204 15.06 7.30 29.86
N ARG A 205 15.79 7.59 28.76
CA ARG A 205 17.25 7.79 28.78
C ARG A 205 17.67 9.16 29.33
N THR A 206 16.77 10.13 29.32
CA THR A 206 17.05 11.50 29.77
C THR A 206 16.69 11.72 31.24
N THR A 207 15.90 10.82 31.83
CA THR A 207 15.58 10.82 33.25
C THR A 207 16.74 10.16 34.01
N PRO A 208 17.46 10.88 34.91
CA PRO A 208 18.48 10.25 35.75
C PRO A 208 17.85 9.11 36.56
N PRO A 209 18.56 8.02 36.88
CA PRO A 209 18.04 7.05 37.81
C PRO A 209 17.73 7.78 39.13
N ASP A 210 16.47 7.74 39.56
CA ASP A 210 16.08 8.20 40.89
C ASP A 210 16.98 7.48 41.89
N THR A 211 17.86 8.22 42.55
CA THR A 211 18.73 7.72 43.64
C THR A 211 17.94 7.44 44.92
N THR A 212 16.65 7.12 44.80
CA THR A 212 15.77 6.73 45.91
C THR A 212 14.93 5.50 45.55
N SER A 213 15.61 4.40 45.25
CA SER A 213 15.17 3.05 45.66
C SER A 213 16.30 2.07 45.42
N ALA A 214 17.26 2.07 46.35
CA ALA A 214 17.86 0.82 46.72
C ALA A 214 16.75 0.00 47.40
N ASP A 215 16.11 -0.90 46.67
CA ASP A 215 15.98 -2.31 47.06
C ASP A 215 15.20 -3.11 46.00
N THR A 216 15.60 -4.38 45.86
CA THR A 216 14.86 -5.52 45.32
C THR A 216 15.02 -5.89 43.83
N ALA A 217 16.00 -6.79 43.66
CA ALA A 217 15.95 -8.04 42.90
C ALA A 217 15.87 -8.01 41.36
N VAL A 218 17.07 -8.13 40.79
CA VAL A 218 17.46 -9.00 39.66
C VAL A 218 16.36 -9.93 39.13
N ARG A 219 15.98 -9.76 37.86
CA ARG A 219 15.54 -10.86 37.00
C ARG A 219 16.33 -10.82 35.70
N GLU A 220 17.11 -11.87 35.47
CA GLU A 220 17.85 -12.13 34.23
C GLU A 220 16.92 -12.27 33.02
N PRO A 221 17.37 -11.87 31.81
CA PRO A 221 16.68 -12.21 30.58
C PRO A 221 16.98 -13.66 30.17
N VAL A 222 15.91 -14.42 29.92
CA VAL A 222 16.00 -15.77 29.34
C VAL A 222 16.56 -15.67 27.92
N SER A 223 17.79 -16.15 27.74
CA SER A 223 18.33 -16.57 26.46
C SER A 223 18.22 -18.08 26.29
N ARG A 224 18.01 -18.49 25.03
CA ARG A 224 18.11 -19.83 24.41
C ARG A 224 16.77 -20.45 24.03
N VAL A 225 16.58 -21.17 22.92
CA VAL A 225 17.41 -21.62 21.77
C VAL A 225 16.42 -22.28 20.81
N VAL A 226 16.58 -22.11 19.49
CA VAL A 226 16.19 -23.13 18.49
C VAL A 226 17.32 -23.11 17.45
N ALA A 227 18.38 -23.90 17.65
CA ALA A 227 18.56 -25.26 17.16
C ALA A 227 18.58 -25.33 15.62
N SER A 228 19.80 -25.33 15.08
CA SER A 228 20.15 -25.88 13.76
C SER A 228 20.66 -27.31 13.93
N GLN A 229 20.71 -28.05 12.81
CA GLN A 229 21.13 -29.44 12.58
C GLN A 229 19.95 -30.42 12.74
N GLU A 230 19.56 -31.22 11.74
CA GLU A 230 20.35 -31.88 10.69
C GLU A 230 19.94 -31.53 9.24
#